data_AF-A0AAE4A0J8-F1
#
_entry.id   AF-A0AAE4A0J8-F1
#
_cell.length_a   1.000
_cell.length_b   1.000
_cell.length_c   1.000
_cell.angle_alpha   90.00
_cell.angle_beta   90.00
_cell.angle_gamma   90.00
#
_symmetry.space_group_name_H-M   'P 1'
#
loop_
_entity.id
_entity.type
_entity.pdbx_description
1 polymer ?
#
loop_
_entity_poly.entity_id
_entity_poly.type
_entity_poly.pdbx_seq_one_letter_code
_entity_poly.pdbx_strand_id
1 'polypeptide(L)'
;MRRRSLGVAVLAAAVAALAPSAASAATWSASTPVDPSGASASGLSGVSCTASTNCEAVGSTDGAALIERYSSGTWSQQTAATPPAGTVSSALDGVGCSASNACTAVGNYDDGSSTWALAERWTTAWALQTFPRPSGAQSSQLSGVACVTSTYCLAVGGYVDRSGVQQPLAATWNGTSWALQTVPLVSGSTGTALSGVTCASTTSCEVVGSYLDRTNTPFPTAAAYNGVSTWTLQSVPTPRGASATFISGLSCTSASACTAVGYATNATSVFAVAERWNGTGWAEQTLASAPAGSTGSALIGVSCTTSTTCNAVGYYIDSAGKQRSYSQTWTPWTVVSTPNPSVFDAAAVNGISCTSSTACISVGYFYDTSFSLLHPLAQRYS
;
A
#
# COMPACT_ATOMS: atom_id res chain seq x y z
N MET A 1 64.34 -64.32 16.65
CA MET A 1 63.55 -63.40 17.50
C MET A 1 62.87 -62.37 16.59
N ARG A 2 61.62 -62.62 16.17
CA ARG A 2 60.90 -61.76 15.22
C ARG A 2 60.11 -60.69 15.98
N ARG A 3 60.43 -59.41 15.77
CA ARG A 3 59.68 -58.26 16.29
C ARG A 3 58.33 -58.17 15.57
N ARG A 4 57.24 -58.05 16.34
CA ARG A 4 55.89 -57.73 15.86
C ARG A 4 55.75 -56.22 15.73
N SER A 5 55.46 -55.72 14.54
CA SER A 5 55.09 -54.32 14.28
C SER A 5 53.56 -54.21 14.38
N LEU A 6 53.04 -53.44 15.34
CA LEU A 6 51.63 -53.05 15.37
C LEU A 6 51.41 -51.91 14.37
N GLY A 7 50.59 -52.14 13.34
CA GLY A 7 50.08 -51.09 12.47
C GLY A 7 48.81 -50.49 13.08
N VAL A 8 48.84 -49.20 13.40
CA VAL A 8 47.68 -48.42 13.83
C VAL A 8 46.84 -48.09 12.59
N ALA A 9 45.60 -48.57 12.54
CA ALA A 9 44.65 -48.19 11.50
C ALA A 9 43.98 -46.86 11.88
N VAL A 10 44.25 -45.81 11.10
CA VAL A 10 43.56 -44.51 11.21
C VAL A 10 42.27 -44.59 10.40
N LEU A 11 41.12 -44.59 11.09
CA LEU A 11 39.80 -44.45 10.48
C LEU A 11 39.57 -42.97 10.14
N ALA A 12 39.64 -42.63 8.85
CA ALA A 12 39.21 -41.33 8.36
C ALA A 12 37.67 -41.29 8.28
N ALA A 13 37.03 -40.55 9.16
CA ALA A 13 35.60 -40.26 9.06
C ALA A 13 35.38 -39.25 7.92
N ALA A 14 34.72 -39.68 6.84
CA ALA A 14 34.29 -38.80 5.78
C ALA A 14 33.10 -37.95 6.28
N VAL A 15 33.36 -36.68 6.57
CA VAL A 15 32.29 -35.69 6.80
C VAL A 15 31.67 -35.37 5.43
N ALA A 16 30.50 -35.94 5.15
CA ALA A 16 29.72 -35.55 3.98
C ALA A 16 29.22 -34.11 4.20
N ALA A 17 29.83 -33.15 3.53
CA ALA A 17 29.31 -31.79 3.44
C ALA A 17 27.99 -31.84 2.68
N LEU A 18 26.88 -31.68 3.40
CA LEU A 18 25.57 -31.42 2.78
C LEU A 18 25.69 -30.08 2.06
N ALA A 19 25.68 -30.11 0.72
CA ALA A 19 25.52 -28.91 -0.07
C ALA A 19 24.19 -28.25 0.34
N PRO A 20 24.16 -26.94 0.63
CA PRO A 20 22.91 -26.25 0.89
C PRO A 20 22.01 -26.44 -0.34
N SER A 21 20.84 -27.03 -0.12
CA SER A 21 19.77 -27.08 -1.13
C SER A 21 19.56 -25.67 -1.66
N ALA A 22 19.73 -25.48 -2.97
CA ALA A 22 19.45 -24.22 -3.63
C ALA A 22 18.00 -23.82 -3.29
N ALA A 23 17.84 -22.80 -2.44
CA ALA A 23 16.53 -22.23 -2.16
C ALA A 23 15.99 -21.68 -3.48
N SER A 24 14.84 -22.18 -3.93
CA SER A 24 14.15 -21.63 -5.09
C SER A 24 13.91 -20.14 -4.86
N ALA A 25 14.18 -19.31 -5.88
CA ALA A 25 13.86 -17.90 -5.82
C ALA A 25 12.36 -17.71 -5.60
N ALA A 26 11.97 -16.81 -4.68
CA ALA A 26 10.57 -16.54 -4.40
C ALA A 26 9.87 -15.97 -5.64
N THR A 27 8.62 -16.39 -5.85
CA THR A 27 7.82 -16.02 -7.04
C THR A 27 6.40 -15.62 -6.67
N TRP A 28 5.77 -14.84 -7.55
CA TRP A 28 4.36 -14.52 -7.41
C TRP A 28 3.49 -15.65 -7.95
N SER A 29 2.50 -16.03 -7.14
CA SER A 29 1.45 -16.99 -7.49
C SER A 29 0.08 -16.34 -7.32
N ALA A 30 -0.88 -16.74 -8.15
CA ALA A 30 -2.24 -16.23 -8.03
C ALA A 30 -2.86 -16.70 -6.71
N SER A 31 -3.58 -15.82 -6.04
CA SER A 31 -4.41 -16.14 -4.88
C SER A 31 -5.79 -15.59 -5.16
N THR A 32 -6.82 -16.42 -5.12
CA THR A 32 -8.16 -16.04 -5.58
C THR A 32 -8.97 -15.47 -4.41
N PRO A 33 -9.29 -14.15 -4.40
CA PRO A 33 -10.26 -13.59 -3.47
C PRO A 33 -11.66 -14.12 -3.75
N VAL A 34 -12.60 -13.80 -2.87
CA VAL A 34 -14.01 -14.17 -3.03
C VAL A 34 -14.71 -13.11 -3.88
N ASP A 35 -15.13 -13.48 -5.09
CA ASP A 35 -16.02 -12.64 -5.90
C ASP A 35 -17.37 -12.44 -5.19
N PRO A 36 -17.77 -11.19 -4.86
CA PRO A 36 -19.07 -10.94 -4.29
C PRO A 36 -20.19 -11.37 -5.24
N SER A 37 -21.10 -12.21 -4.77
CA SER A 37 -22.13 -12.80 -5.60
C SER A 37 -23.03 -11.73 -6.24
N GLY A 38 -23.09 -11.71 -7.57
CA GLY A 38 -23.92 -10.78 -8.33
C GLY A 38 -23.34 -9.38 -8.54
N ALA A 39 -22.09 -9.14 -8.10
CA ALA A 39 -21.42 -7.88 -8.37
C ALA A 39 -20.96 -7.77 -9.83
N SER A 40 -21.16 -6.59 -10.41
CA SER A 40 -20.66 -6.22 -11.74
C SER A 40 -19.24 -5.66 -11.67
N ALA A 41 -18.93 -4.96 -10.58
CA ALA A 41 -17.60 -4.44 -10.30
C ALA A 41 -17.22 -4.64 -8.84
N SER A 42 -16.09 -5.29 -8.60
CA SER A 42 -15.49 -5.46 -7.29
C SER A 42 -13.96 -5.47 -7.36
N GLY A 43 -13.31 -4.77 -6.45
CA GLY A 43 -11.86 -4.61 -6.46
C GLY A 43 -11.32 -4.31 -5.08
N LEU A 44 -10.08 -4.72 -4.84
CA LEU A 44 -9.37 -4.47 -3.58
C LEU A 44 -8.37 -3.32 -3.75
N SER A 45 -8.32 -2.45 -2.75
CA SER A 45 -7.51 -1.23 -2.73
C SER A 45 -6.33 -1.34 -1.78
N GLY A 46 -6.56 -1.89 -0.57
CA GLY A 46 -5.57 -1.97 0.50
C GLY A 46 -5.51 -3.35 1.15
N VAL A 47 -4.35 -3.71 1.69
CA VAL A 47 -4.14 -4.95 2.45
C VAL A 47 -3.16 -4.72 3.61
N SER A 48 -3.44 -5.35 4.75
CA SER A 48 -2.55 -5.37 5.91
C SER A 48 -2.42 -6.79 6.43
N CYS A 49 -1.20 -7.31 6.49
CA CYS A 49 -0.90 -8.63 7.01
C CYS A 49 -0.26 -8.57 8.38
N THR A 50 -0.75 -9.36 9.32
CA THR A 50 -0.11 -9.59 10.63
C THR A 50 0.66 -10.90 10.67
N ALA A 51 0.38 -11.81 9.72
CA ALA A 51 1.17 -13.00 9.43
C ALA A 51 1.05 -13.34 7.93
N SER A 52 1.93 -14.21 7.41
CA SER A 52 1.88 -14.65 6.00
C SER A 52 0.59 -15.37 5.61
N THR A 53 -0.21 -15.80 6.58
CA THR A 53 -1.51 -16.45 6.41
C THR A 53 -2.61 -15.79 7.23
N ASN A 54 -2.43 -14.54 7.65
CA ASN A 54 -3.47 -13.74 8.29
C ASN A 54 -3.38 -12.29 7.84
N CYS A 55 -4.26 -11.92 6.91
CA CYS A 55 -4.33 -10.59 6.33
C CYS A 55 -5.77 -10.13 6.18
N GLU A 56 -5.98 -8.84 6.26
CA GLU A 56 -7.24 -8.16 6.00
C GLU A 56 -7.05 -7.27 4.76
N ALA A 57 -7.94 -7.41 3.80
CA ALA A 57 -7.99 -6.62 2.58
C ALA A 57 -9.31 -5.87 2.48
N VAL A 58 -9.25 -4.67 1.91
CA VAL A 58 -10.40 -3.78 1.79
C VAL A 58 -10.49 -3.18 0.39
N GLY A 59 -11.68 -2.79 -0.01
CA GLY A 59 -11.95 -2.20 -1.30
C GLY A 59 -13.41 -1.81 -1.46
N SER A 60 -13.93 -2.00 -2.67
CA SER A 60 -15.31 -1.69 -3.02
C SER A 60 -15.91 -2.74 -3.93
N THR A 61 -17.22 -2.88 -3.86
CA THR A 61 -18.10 -3.55 -4.82
C THR A 61 -19.10 -2.53 -5.39
N ASP A 62 -20.15 -2.96 -6.10
CA ASP A 62 -21.22 -2.14 -6.68
C ASP A 62 -21.88 -1.20 -5.65
N GLY A 63 -21.25 -0.05 -5.40
CA GLY A 63 -21.70 0.95 -4.44
C GLY A 63 -21.48 0.59 -2.95
N ALA A 64 -20.75 -0.46 -2.59
CA ALA A 64 -20.56 -0.82 -1.19
C ALA A 64 -19.11 -1.12 -0.82
N ALA A 65 -18.75 -0.88 0.44
CA ALA A 65 -17.47 -1.29 0.99
C ALA A 65 -17.31 -2.82 0.93
N LEU A 66 -16.14 -3.27 0.48
CA LEU A 66 -15.76 -4.68 0.45
C LEU A 66 -14.65 -4.92 1.48
N ILE A 67 -14.81 -5.98 2.28
CA ILE A 67 -13.78 -6.45 3.21
C ILE A 67 -13.62 -7.95 3.04
N GLU A 68 -12.37 -8.39 2.88
CA GLU A 68 -12.03 -9.80 2.81
C GLU A 68 -10.90 -10.14 3.79
N ARG A 69 -11.00 -11.33 4.37
CA ARG A 69 -9.98 -11.89 5.26
C ARG A 69 -9.30 -13.07 4.59
N TYR A 70 -7.97 -13.03 4.53
CA TYR A 70 -7.14 -14.17 4.20
C TYR A 70 -6.72 -14.88 5.48
N SER A 71 -7.17 -16.12 5.66
CA SER A 71 -6.79 -16.95 6.81
C SER A 71 -6.45 -18.35 6.35
N SER A 72 -5.27 -18.85 6.75
CA SER A 72 -4.87 -20.24 6.54
C SER A 72 -4.95 -20.74 5.09
N GLY A 73 -4.64 -19.87 4.12
CA GLY A 73 -4.63 -20.23 2.70
C GLY A 73 -5.92 -19.88 1.94
N THR A 74 -6.97 -19.45 2.62
CA THR A 74 -8.28 -19.18 2.02
C THR A 74 -8.75 -17.76 2.28
N TRP A 75 -9.41 -17.18 1.28
CA TRP A 75 -10.12 -15.90 1.40
C TRP A 75 -11.56 -16.13 1.84
N SER A 76 -12.07 -15.21 2.66
CA SER A 76 -13.47 -15.17 3.07
C SER A 76 -13.94 -13.73 3.16
N GLN A 77 -15.09 -13.42 2.58
CA GLN A 77 -15.73 -12.12 2.71
C GLN A 77 -16.19 -11.88 4.16
N GLN A 78 -15.99 -10.66 4.64
CA GLN A 78 -16.54 -10.19 5.91
C GLN A 78 -17.61 -9.13 5.65
N THR A 79 -18.57 -9.02 6.58
CA THR A 79 -19.58 -7.97 6.53
C THR A 79 -18.99 -6.67 7.02
N ALA A 80 -18.91 -5.67 6.14
CA ALA A 80 -18.59 -4.29 6.50
C ALA A 80 -19.65 -3.71 7.45
N ALA A 81 -19.30 -2.67 8.20
CA ALA A 81 -20.26 -1.98 9.05
C ALA A 81 -21.38 -1.36 8.20
N THR A 82 -22.60 -1.33 8.72
CA THR A 82 -23.68 -0.60 8.06
C THR A 82 -23.30 0.87 7.98
N PRO A 83 -23.24 1.48 6.78
CA PRO A 83 -22.82 2.87 6.64
C PRO A 83 -23.87 3.83 7.21
N PRO A 84 -23.53 5.12 7.39
CA PRO A 84 -24.48 6.12 7.87
C PRO A 84 -25.78 6.16 7.06
N ALA A 85 -26.90 6.47 7.72
CA ALA A 85 -28.20 6.54 7.05
C ALA A 85 -28.19 7.55 5.90
N GLY A 86 -28.79 7.18 4.76
CA GLY A 86 -28.77 8.00 3.54
C GLY A 86 -27.58 7.74 2.62
N THR A 87 -26.66 6.84 2.99
CA THR A 87 -25.55 6.45 2.11
C THR A 87 -26.06 5.81 0.82
N VAL A 88 -25.60 6.33 -0.32
CA VAL A 88 -25.86 5.77 -1.66
C VAL A 88 -24.70 4.92 -2.17
N SER A 89 -23.47 5.24 -1.74
CA SER A 89 -22.31 4.40 -2.02
C SER A 89 -21.24 4.49 -0.93
N SER A 90 -20.42 3.45 -0.78
CA SER A 90 -19.26 3.45 0.13
C SER A 90 -18.09 2.64 -0.43
N ALA A 91 -16.88 2.99 -0.01
CA ALA A 91 -15.64 2.33 -0.37
C ALA A 91 -14.64 2.42 0.77
N LEU A 92 -13.74 1.44 0.84
CA LEU A 92 -12.60 1.42 1.76
C LEU A 92 -11.30 1.37 0.96
N ASP A 93 -10.41 2.35 1.20
CA ASP A 93 -9.18 2.54 0.45
C ASP A 93 -7.95 1.97 1.17
N GLY A 94 -7.94 2.05 2.50
CA GLY A 94 -6.79 1.65 3.32
C GLY A 94 -7.20 0.84 4.54
N VAL A 95 -6.33 -0.11 4.94
CA VAL A 95 -6.51 -0.91 6.16
C VAL A 95 -5.19 -1.05 6.89
N GLY A 96 -5.23 -0.96 8.21
CA GLY A 96 -4.08 -1.11 9.09
C GLY A 96 -4.42 -2.00 10.28
N CYS A 97 -3.68 -3.11 10.43
CA CYS A 97 -3.87 -4.07 11.51
C CYS A 97 -2.69 -4.04 12.48
N SER A 98 -2.98 -3.71 13.74
CA SER A 98 -2.01 -3.82 14.84
C SER A 98 -1.92 -5.24 15.41
N ALA A 99 -2.98 -6.04 15.20
CA ALA A 99 -3.07 -7.46 15.53
C ALA A 99 -4.16 -8.11 14.67
N SER A 100 -4.22 -9.45 14.65
CA SER A 100 -5.18 -10.24 13.86
C SER A 100 -6.66 -10.01 14.22
N ASN A 101 -6.92 -9.36 15.34
CA ASN A 101 -8.24 -8.96 15.84
C ASN A 101 -8.32 -7.46 16.16
N ALA A 102 -7.39 -6.65 15.62
CA ALA A 102 -7.34 -5.22 15.86
C ALA A 102 -6.93 -4.50 14.57
N CYS A 103 -7.91 -4.40 13.65
CA CYS A 103 -7.78 -3.73 12.37
C CYS A 103 -8.67 -2.49 12.30
N THR A 104 -8.20 -1.47 11.59
CA THR A 104 -8.97 -0.28 11.25
C THR A 104 -8.93 -0.10 9.75
N ALA A 105 -10.08 0.10 9.12
CA ALA A 105 -10.22 0.38 7.70
C ALA A 105 -10.74 1.81 7.52
N VAL A 106 -10.30 2.48 6.47
CA VAL A 106 -10.68 3.86 6.15
C VAL A 106 -10.99 4.02 4.67
N GLY A 107 -11.84 4.99 4.34
CA GLY A 107 -12.25 5.30 2.98
C GLY A 107 -13.25 6.44 2.96
N ASN A 108 -14.34 6.26 2.23
CA ASN A 108 -15.40 7.25 2.11
C ASN A 108 -16.80 6.62 1.93
N TYR A 109 -17.82 7.44 2.16
CA TYR A 109 -19.19 7.18 1.76
C TYR A 109 -19.79 8.41 1.08
N ASP A 110 -20.73 8.21 0.18
CA ASP A 110 -21.50 9.25 -0.48
C ASP A 110 -22.92 9.24 0.08
N ASP A 111 -23.43 10.41 0.52
CA ASP A 111 -24.77 10.56 1.09
C ASP A 111 -25.83 11.03 0.06
N GLY A 112 -25.50 10.98 -1.23
CA GLY A 112 -26.30 11.49 -2.34
C GLY A 112 -26.11 12.99 -2.60
N SER A 113 -25.42 13.69 -1.71
CA SER A 113 -25.11 15.11 -1.84
C SER A 113 -23.62 15.41 -1.83
N SER A 114 -22.84 14.67 -1.04
CA SER A 114 -21.42 14.87 -0.84
C SER A 114 -20.74 13.59 -0.37
N THR A 115 -19.44 13.52 -0.63
CA THR A 115 -18.58 12.44 -0.17
C THR A 115 -17.94 12.78 1.18
N TRP A 116 -17.97 11.83 2.13
CA TRP A 116 -17.44 12.00 3.49
C TRP A 116 -16.53 10.85 3.90
N ALA A 117 -15.54 11.17 4.76
CA ALA A 117 -14.63 10.19 5.33
C ALA A 117 -15.39 9.08 6.09
N LEU A 118 -14.97 7.83 5.84
CA LEU A 118 -15.47 6.63 6.49
C LEU A 118 -14.33 5.99 7.28
N ALA A 119 -14.63 5.52 8.50
CA ALA A 119 -13.70 4.72 9.30
C ALA A 119 -14.47 3.58 9.97
N GLU A 120 -13.92 2.38 9.86
CA GLU A 120 -14.48 1.16 10.44
C GLU A 120 -13.42 0.43 11.25
N ARG A 121 -13.84 -0.24 12.31
CA ARG A 121 -12.94 -0.96 13.20
C ARG A 121 -13.42 -2.38 13.47
N TRP A 122 -12.48 -3.31 13.38
CA TRP A 122 -12.69 -4.68 13.79
C TRP A 122 -12.51 -4.85 15.30
N THR A 123 -13.51 -5.47 15.93
CA THR A 123 -13.42 -6.00 17.30
C THR A 123 -13.80 -7.49 17.27
N THR A 124 -15.09 -7.78 17.32
CA THR A 124 -15.70 -9.08 17.01
C THR A 124 -16.45 -9.06 15.67
N ALA A 125 -16.85 -7.86 15.25
CA ALA A 125 -17.39 -7.52 13.95
C ALA A 125 -16.88 -6.13 13.56
N TRP A 126 -17.04 -5.74 12.29
CA TRP A 126 -16.78 -4.38 11.84
C TRP A 126 -17.84 -3.43 12.41
N ALA A 127 -17.38 -2.34 12.99
CA ALA A 127 -18.24 -1.28 13.51
C ALA A 127 -17.78 0.08 13.00
N LEU A 128 -18.73 0.95 12.67
CA LEU A 128 -18.45 2.33 12.32
C LEU A 128 -17.78 3.06 13.47
N GLN A 129 -16.78 3.85 13.14
CA GLN A 129 -16.22 4.86 14.04
C GLN A 129 -16.72 6.23 13.64
N THR A 130 -17.12 7.03 14.62
CA THR A 130 -17.43 8.44 14.37
C THR A 130 -16.15 9.17 13.98
N PHE A 131 -16.12 9.71 12.77
CA PHE A 131 -15.01 10.51 12.28
C PHE A 131 -15.39 12.01 12.30
N PRO A 132 -14.57 12.88 12.91
CA PRO A 132 -14.83 14.32 12.95
C PRO A 132 -14.73 14.95 11.55
N ARG A 133 -15.71 15.78 11.18
CA ARG A 133 -15.67 16.55 9.94
C ARG A 133 -14.82 17.81 10.14
N PRO A 134 -13.83 18.09 9.28
CA PRO A 134 -13.11 19.36 9.32
C PRO A 134 -14.07 20.55 9.20
N SER A 135 -13.81 21.62 9.95
CA SER A 135 -14.66 22.81 9.93
C SER A 135 -14.65 23.42 8.53
N GLY A 136 -15.85 23.62 7.96
CA GLY A 136 -16.01 24.17 6.61
C GLY A 136 -15.75 23.19 5.47
N ALA A 137 -15.50 21.92 5.72
CA ALA A 137 -15.42 20.92 4.67
C ALA A 137 -16.73 20.82 3.87
N GLN A 138 -16.62 20.70 2.56
CA GLN A 138 -17.70 20.38 1.62
C GLN A 138 -17.70 18.90 1.25
N SER A 139 -16.52 18.26 1.28
CA SER A 139 -16.34 16.82 1.14
C SER A 139 -15.10 16.38 1.90
N SER A 140 -14.95 15.08 2.18
CA SER A 140 -13.74 14.50 2.77
C SER A 140 -13.61 13.03 2.42
N GLN A 141 -12.37 12.52 2.40
CA GLN A 141 -12.06 11.11 2.20
C GLN A 141 -10.77 10.75 2.92
N LEU A 142 -10.60 9.48 3.26
CA LEU A 142 -9.38 8.92 3.83
C LEU A 142 -8.80 7.89 2.87
N SER A 143 -7.50 8.00 2.58
CA SER A 143 -6.81 7.14 1.61
C SER A 143 -5.92 6.10 2.27
N GLY A 144 -5.48 6.33 3.50
CA GLY A 144 -4.57 5.42 4.20
C GLY A 144 -4.70 5.50 5.71
N VAL A 145 -4.37 4.39 6.38
CA VAL A 145 -4.33 4.30 7.85
C VAL A 145 -3.19 3.40 8.30
N ALA A 146 -2.46 3.84 9.32
CA ALA A 146 -1.43 3.05 9.98
C ALA A 146 -1.79 2.87 11.46
N CYS A 147 -1.97 1.62 11.90
CA CYS A 147 -2.26 1.28 13.29
C CYS A 147 -1.06 0.62 13.95
N VAL A 148 -0.48 1.29 14.94
CA VAL A 148 0.65 0.76 15.73
C VAL A 148 0.15 -0.09 16.88
N THR A 149 -0.95 0.34 17.50
CA THR A 149 -1.60 -0.38 18.60
C THR A 149 -3.11 -0.35 18.40
N SER A 150 -3.84 -1.11 19.23
CA SER A 150 -5.29 -1.04 19.25
C SER A 150 -5.83 0.31 19.76
N THR A 151 -4.98 1.20 20.25
CA THR A 151 -5.37 2.53 20.75
C THR A 151 -4.63 3.66 20.06
N TYR A 152 -3.84 3.36 19.02
CA TYR A 152 -3.10 4.35 18.26
C TYR A 152 -3.09 4.00 16.77
N CYS A 153 -3.84 4.80 16.01
CA CYS A 153 -3.81 4.79 14.56
C CYS A 153 -3.68 6.23 14.04
N LEU A 154 -2.99 6.41 12.92
CA LEU A 154 -2.97 7.65 12.15
C LEU A 154 -3.62 7.39 10.80
N ALA A 155 -4.68 8.14 10.48
CA ALA A 155 -5.34 8.12 9.18
C ALA A 155 -5.06 9.41 8.42
N VAL A 156 -4.94 9.31 7.09
CA VAL A 156 -4.66 10.43 6.19
C VAL A 156 -5.56 10.41 4.97
N GLY A 157 -5.73 11.57 4.35
CA GLY A 157 -6.51 11.75 3.13
C GLY A 157 -6.58 13.21 2.70
N GLY A 158 -7.75 13.64 2.24
CA GLY A 158 -8.01 15.02 1.84
C GLY A 158 -9.46 15.44 2.06
N TYR A 159 -9.69 16.75 2.05
CA TYR A 159 -11.02 17.34 2.10
C TYR A 159 -11.06 18.60 1.25
N VAL A 160 -12.23 18.93 0.68
CA VAL A 160 -12.43 20.20 -0.03
C VAL A 160 -13.04 21.21 0.93
N ASP A 161 -12.44 22.39 1.07
CA ASP A 161 -12.99 23.46 1.91
C ASP A 161 -14.06 24.30 1.18
N ARG A 162 -14.67 25.28 1.86
CA ARG A 162 -15.70 26.16 1.26
C ARG A 162 -15.20 27.01 0.09
N SER A 163 -13.89 27.20 -0.05
CA SER A 163 -13.30 27.91 -1.18
C SER A 163 -13.06 27.00 -2.39
N GLY A 164 -13.38 25.70 -2.28
CA GLY A 164 -13.15 24.71 -3.32
C GLY A 164 -11.71 24.21 -3.38
N VAL A 165 -10.91 24.51 -2.36
CA VAL A 165 -9.49 24.12 -2.30
C VAL A 165 -9.34 22.76 -1.60
N GLN A 166 -8.53 21.89 -2.21
CA GLN A 166 -8.14 20.60 -1.64
C GLN A 166 -7.16 20.82 -0.48
N GLN A 167 -7.53 20.36 0.72
CA GLN A 167 -6.74 20.44 1.93
C GLN A 167 -6.36 19.03 2.41
N PRO A 168 -5.19 18.85 3.06
CA PRO A 168 -4.80 17.58 3.61
C PRO A 168 -5.65 17.25 4.84
N LEU A 169 -6.04 15.99 4.96
CA LEU A 169 -6.74 15.48 6.13
C LEU A 169 -5.81 14.53 6.88
N ALA A 170 -5.66 14.72 8.18
CA ALA A 170 -5.03 13.75 9.06
C ALA A 170 -5.79 13.67 10.39
N ALA A 171 -5.88 12.48 10.97
CA ALA A 171 -6.49 12.27 12.27
C ALA A 171 -5.83 11.14 13.04
N THR A 172 -5.73 11.29 14.36
CA THR A 172 -5.21 10.26 15.27
C THR A 172 -6.33 9.61 16.06
N TRP A 173 -6.31 8.29 16.16
CA TRP A 173 -7.18 7.51 17.04
C TRP A 173 -6.50 7.32 18.40
N ASN A 174 -7.22 7.54 19.49
CA ASN A 174 -6.71 7.39 20.87
C ASN A 174 -7.26 6.15 21.62
N GLY A 175 -7.95 5.24 20.92
CA GLY A 175 -8.66 4.12 21.53
C GLY A 175 -10.17 4.34 21.70
N THR A 176 -10.65 5.59 21.62
CA THR A 176 -12.06 5.94 21.82
C THR A 176 -12.61 6.91 20.78
N SER A 177 -11.80 7.85 20.30
CA SER A 177 -12.21 8.89 19.37
C SER A 177 -11.08 9.28 18.44
N TRP A 178 -11.46 9.75 17.25
CA TRP A 178 -10.56 10.39 16.30
C TRP A 178 -10.40 11.87 16.65
N ALA A 179 -9.17 12.37 16.61
CA ALA A 179 -8.84 13.79 16.75
C ALA A 179 -8.15 14.28 15.48
N LEU A 180 -8.69 15.35 14.87
CA LEU A 180 -8.11 15.98 13.70
C LEU A 180 -6.74 16.57 14.02
N GLN A 181 -5.82 16.45 13.07
CA GLN A 181 -4.47 17.00 13.13
C GLN A 181 -4.31 18.11 12.11
N THR A 182 -3.62 19.18 12.50
CA THR A 182 -3.26 20.26 11.57
C THR A 182 -1.98 19.90 10.83
N VAL A 183 -2.12 19.54 9.56
CA VAL A 183 -0.98 19.23 8.70
C VAL A 183 -0.41 20.54 8.13
N PRO A 184 0.90 20.78 8.23
CA PRO A 184 1.55 21.94 7.60
C PRO A 184 1.47 21.85 6.08
N LEU A 185 1.30 23.01 5.43
CA LEU A 185 1.20 23.10 3.96
C LEU A 185 2.54 23.57 3.37
N VAL A 186 2.83 23.08 2.16
CA VAL A 186 3.95 23.59 1.37
C VAL A 186 3.68 25.06 1.01
N SER A 187 4.67 25.92 1.20
CA SER A 187 4.51 27.36 0.94
C SER A 187 4.17 27.61 -0.52
N GLY A 188 3.03 28.26 -0.77
CA GLY A 188 2.55 28.58 -2.12
C GLY A 188 1.77 27.46 -2.82
N SER A 189 1.49 26.35 -2.14
CA SER A 189 0.59 25.32 -2.66
C SER A 189 -0.84 25.85 -2.80
N THR A 190 -1.53 25.44 -3.85
CA THR A 190 -2.95 25.75 -4.12
C THR A 190 -3.88 24.58 -3.80
N GLY A 191 -3.34 23.43 -3.45
CA GLY A 191 -4.07 22.27 -2.96
C GLY A 191 -3.09 21.22 -2.44
N THR A 192 -3.51 20.38 -1.50
CA THR A 192 -2.69 19.27 -0.99
C THR A 192 -3.57 18.10 -0.60
N ALA A 193 -3.15 16.89 -0.96
CA ALA A 193 -3.79 15.65 -0.55
C ALA A 193 -2.74 14.66 -0.08
N LEU A 194 -3.04 13.94 1.00
CA LEU A 194 -2.21 12.85 1.51
C LEU A 194 -2.78 11.51 1.06
N SER A 195 -1.92 10.58 0.68
CA SER A 195 -2.30 9.29 0.11
C SER A 195 -1.71 8.10 0.89
N GLY A 196 -0.47 8.23 1.37
CA GLY A 196 0.23 7.17 2.08
C GLY A 196 0.56 7.56 3.52
N VAL A 197 0.46 6.59 4.43
CA VAL A 197 0.85 6.75 5.84
C VAL A 197 1.47 5.46 6.36
N THR A 198 2.50 5.59 7.17
CA THR A 198 3.09 4.48 7.93
C THR A 198 3.60 4.99 9.26
N CYS A 199 3.55 4.14 10.29
CA CYS A 199 4.05 4.47 11.62
C CYS A 199 4.98 3.35 12.09
N ALA A 200 6.27 3.65 12.23
CA ALA A 200 7.24 2.72 12.79
C ALA A 200 7.08 2.58 14.32
N SER A 201 6.50 3.60 14.97
CA SER A 201 6.08 3.58 16.36
C SER A 201 4.97 4.62 16.58
N THR A 202 4.40 4.68 17.78
CA THR A 202 3.40 5.69 18.13
C THR A 202 3.93 7.12 18.09
N THR A 203 5.25 7.32 18.08
CA THR A 203 5.91 8.64 18.06
C THR A 203 6.72 8.89 16.79
N SER A 204 6.59 8.02 15.78
CA SER A 204 7.32 8.13 14.53
C SER A 204 6.44 7.64 13.39
N CYS A 205 5.71 8.57 12.81
CA CYS A 205 4.93 8.34 11.59
C CYS A 205 5.48 9.19 10.44
N GLU A 206 5.34 8.68 9.24
CA GLU A 206 5.65 9.37 8.00
C GLU A 206 4.41 9.34 7.11
N VAL A 207 4.18 10.44 6.39
CA VAL A 207 3.09 10.54 5.41
C VAL A 207 3.62 11.06 4.09
N VAL A 208 2.99 10.65 3.00
CA VAL A 208 3.28 11.15 1.66
C VAL A 208 2.00 11.50 0.91
N GLY A 209 2.16 12.36 -0.09
CA GLY A 209 1.10 12.65 -1.04
C GLY A 209 1.56 13.61 -2.11
N SER A 210 0.64 14.45 -2.58
CA SER A 210 0.95 15.47 -3.57
C SER A 210 0.33 16.81 -3.23
N TYR A 211 0.98 17.89 -3.68
CA TYR A 211 0.46 19.25 -3.62
C TYR A 211 0.44 19.86 -5.01
N LEU A 212 -0.49 20.77 -5.25
CA LEU A 212 -0.58 21.57 -6.46
C LEU A 212 0.19 22.87 -6.28
N ASP A 213 0.99 23.25 -7.25
CA ASP A 213 1.59 24.59 -7.31
C ASP A 213 0.59 25.64 -7.84
N ARG A 214 1.04 26.87 -8.07
CA ARG A 214 0.19 27.95 -8.61
C ARG A 214 -0.26 27.74 -10.07
N THR A 215 0.33 26.78 -10.77
CA THR A 215 -0.03 26.39 -12.14
C THR A 215 -0.92 25.16 -12.19
N ASN A 216 -1.40 24.67 -11.03
CA ASN A 216 -2.11 23.40 -10.86
C ASN A 216 -1.27 22.18 -11.27
N THR A 217 0.05 22.28 -11.19
CA THR A 217 0.96 21.17 -11.43
C THR A 217 1.20 20.39 -10.13
N PRO A 218 1.02 19.06 -10.13
CA PRO A 218 1.20 18.24 -8.94
C PRO A 218 2.67 17.87 -8.69
N PHE A 219 3.09 18.05 -7.44
CA PHE A 219 4.42 17.76 -6.92
C PHE A 219 4.35 16.90 -5.66
N PRO A 220 5.39 16.11 -5.34
CA PRO A 220 5.35 15.24 -4.18
C PRO A 220 5.50 16.04 -2.88
N THR A 221 4.84 15.59 -1.82
CA THR A 221 5.04 16.12 -0.45
C THR A 221 5.22 14.98 0.53
N ALA A 222 6.02 15.21 1.57
CA ALA A 222 6.22 14.31 2.69
C ALA A 222 6.25 15.08 4.02
N ALA A 223 5.83 14.42 5.10
CA ALA A 223 5.92 14.98 6.44
C ALA A 223 6.06 13.90 7.51
N ALA A 224 6.95 14.14 8.48
CA ALA A 224 7.05 13.34 9.69
C ALA A 224 6.08 13.85 10.75
N TYR A 225 5.47 12.93 11.50
CA TYR A 225 4.64 13.22 12.66
C TYR A 225 5.20 12.55 13.92
N ASN A 226 5.33 13.34 14.99
CA ASN A 226 5.92 12.89 16.25
C ASN A 226 4.96 12.11 17.15
N GLY A 227 3.73 11.87 16.70
CA GLY A 227 2.72 11.11 17.42
C GLY A 227 1.76 11.92 18.30
N VAL A 228 2.05 13.20 18.54
CA VAL A 228 1.31 14.01 19.50
C VAL A 228 0.65 15.23 18.87
N SER A 229 1.43 16.07 18.19
CA SER A 229 0.92 17.31 17.57
C SER A 229 1.91 17.96 16.61
N THR A 230 3.17 17.51 16.56
CA THR A 230 4.21 18.17 15.78
C THR A 230 4.41 17.44 14.46
N TRP A 231 4.30 18.21 13.39
CA TRP A 231 4.59 17.80 12.03
C TRP A 231 5.84 18.53 11.54
N THR A 232 6.68 17.81 10.80
CA THR A 232 7.85 18.36 10.14
C THR A 232 7.73 18.10 8.65
N LEU A 233 7.52 19.16 7.86
CA LEU A 233 7.57 19.05 6.40
C LEU A 233 8.97 18.62 5.96
N GLN A 234 9.01 17.71 5.00
CA GLN A 234 10.24 17.21 4.41
C GLN A 234 10.25 17.53 2.92
N SER A 235 11.39 18.01 2.42
CA SER A 235 11.56 18.24 0.99
C SER A 235 11.74 16.92 0.27
N VAL A 236 10.86 16.65 -0.70
CA VAL A 236 10.98 15.53 -1.63
C VAL A 236 11.48 16.10 -2.96
N PRO A 237 12.58 15.58 -3.53
CA PRO A 237 13.04 16.05 -4.84
C PRO A 237 12.01 15.71 -5.92
N THR A 238 11.94 16.53 -6.96
CA THR A 238 11.22 16.16 -8.18
C THR A 238 12.07 15.17 -8.97
N PRO A 239 11.56 13.97 -9.31
CA PRO A 239 12.29 12.98 -10.09
C PRO A 239 12.81 13.54 -11.41
N ARG A 240 13.97 13.06 -11.84
CA ARG A 240 14.64 13.57 -13.04
C ARG A 240 13.76 13.42 -14.29
N GLY A 241 13.52 14.54 -14.96
CA GLY A 241 12.75 14.57 -16.22
C GLY A 241 11.22 14.53 -16.02
N ALA A 242 10.74 14.61 -14.78
CA ALA A 242 9.33 14.76 -14.48
C ALA A 242 8.87 16.22 -14.63
N SER A 243 7.68 16.42 -15.18
CA SER A 243 6.91 17.67 -15.08
C SER A 243 5.85 17.63 -13.99
N ALA A 244 5.43 16.45 -13.57
CA ALA A 244 4.48 16.23 -12.49
C ALA A 244 4.79 14.90 -11.78
N THR A 245 4.47 14.80 -10.49
CA THR A 245 4.80 13.61 -9.69
C THR A 245 3.76 13.34 -8.62
N PHE A 246 3.37 12.07 -8.52
CA PHE A 246 2.41 11.57 -7.55
C PHE A 246 3.03 10.40 -6.81
N ILE A 247 3.12 10.50 -5.48
CA ILE A 247 3.55 9.42 -4.60
C ILE A 247 2.39 9.00 -3.72
N SER A 248 2.15 7.69 -3.65
CA SER A 248 0.98 7.10 -2.97
C SER A 248 1.37 5.98 -2.02
N GLY A 249 2.29 5.12 -2.43
CA GLY A 249 2.77 4.01 -1.60
C GLY A 249 3.87 4.49 -0.66
N LEU A 250 3.83 4.04 0.59
CA LEU A 250 4.84 4.37 1.60
C LEU A 250 5.06 3.21 2.55
N SER A 251 6.33 2.90 2.83
CA SER A 251 6.70 1.93 3.86
C SER A 251 7.95 2.38 4.59
N CYS A 252 7.86 2.47 5.92
CA CYS A 252 8.99 2.74 6.79
C CYS A 252 9.28 1.52 7.66
N THR A 253 10.56 1.19 7.77
CA THR A 253 11.05 0.20 8.77
C THR A 253 11.61 0.87 10.02
N SER A 254 11.88 2.18 9.95
CA SER A 254 12.26 3.04 11.07
C SER A 254 12.02 4.51 10.69
N ALA A 255 12.18 5.42 11.65
CA ALA A 255 12.14 6.87 11.42
C ALA A 255 13.15 7.39 10.37
N SER A 256 14.18 6.59 10.07
CA SER A 256 15.26 6.94 9.15
C SER A 256 15.37 6.02 7.94
N ALA A 257 14.36 5.18 7.70
CA ALA A 257 14.37 4.27 6.56
C ALA A 257 12.95 4.09 6.02
N CYS A 258 12.59 4.95 5.07
CA CYS A 258 11.30 4.92 4.40
C CYS A 258 11.45 4.91 2.88
N THR A 259 10.68 4.09 2.20
CA THR A 259 10.59 4.07 0.75
C THR A 259 9.20 4.53 0.34
N ALA A 260 9.12 5.53 -0.54
CA ALA A 260 7.89 5.96 -1.16
C ALA A 260 7.90 5.59 -2.65
N VAL A 261 6.76 5.21 -3.20
CA VAL A 261 6.62 4.86 -4.62
C VAL A 261 5.43 5.56 -5.24
N GLY A 262 5.46 5.68 -6.55
CA GLY A 262 4.44 6.40 -7.30
C GLY A 262 4.66 6.36 -8.80
N TYR A 263 4.19 7.42 -9.45
CA TYR A 263 4.46 7.69 -10.85
C TYR A 263 4.74 9.18 -11.08
N ALA A 264 5.50 9.45 -12.13
CA ALA A 264 5.72 10.77 -12.66
C ALA A 264 5.29 10.84 -14.11
N THR A 265 5.01 12.04 -14.59
CA THR A 265 4.67 12.29 -15.98
C THR A 265 5.63 13.30 -16.59
N ASN A 266 5.81 13.20 -17.90
CA ASN A 266 6.46 14.22 -18.72
C ASN A 266 5.62 14.45 -19.99
N ALA A 267 6.14 15.24 -20.93
CA ALA A 267 5.42 15.59 -22.16
C ALA A 267 4.96 14.39 -23.00
N THR A 268 5.56 13.21 -22.83
CA THR A 268 5.37 12.05 -23.72
C THR A 268 5.10 10.73 -22.99
N SER A 269 5.25 10.65 -21.66
CA SER A 269 5.22 9.38 -20.95
C SER A 269 4.83 9.50 -19.47
N VAL A 270 4.34 8.39 -18.92
CA VAL A 270 4.11 8.14 -17.49
C VAL A 270 5.07 7.05 -17.05
N PHE A 271 5.85 7.27 -15.99
CA PHE A 271 6.86 6.32 -15.54
C PHE A 271 6.85 6.18 -14.02
N ALA A 272 7.14 4.97 -13.56
CA ALA A 272 7.23 4.68 -12.13
C ALA A 272 8.40 5.45 -11.50
N VAL A 273 8.21 5.86 -10.25
CA VAL A 273 9.24 6.53 -9.45
C VAL A 273 9.31 5.91 -8.06
N ALA A 274 10.48 6.00 -7.44
CA ALA A 274 10.71 5.62 -6.06
C ALA A 274 11.63 6.62 -5.38
N GLU A 275 11.28 7.01 -4.16
CA GLU A 275 12.01 7.96 -3.33
C GLU A 275 12.43 7.29 -2.02
N ARG A 276 13.61 7.62 -1.53
CA ARG A 276 14.17 7.03 -0.30
C ARG A 276 14.53 8.08 0.73
N TRP A 277 13.93 7.95 1.90
CA TRP A 277 14.31 8.65 3.12
C TRP A 277 15.42 7.90 3.88
N ASN A 278 16.47 8.62 4.26
CA ASN A 278 17.60 8.10 5.02
C ASN A 278 17.71 8.66 6.46
N GLY A 279 16.68 9.37 6.95
CA GLY A 279 16.71 10.07 8.23
C GLY A 279 17.12 11.55 8.14
N THR A 280 17.62 12.00 6.99
CA THR A 280 18.04 13.39 6.79
C THR A 280 17.45 14.04 5.54
N GLY A 281 17.22 13.26 4.49
CA GLY A 281 16.69 13.75 3.22
C GLY A 281 16.06 12.63 2.40
N TRP A 282 15.13 13.02 1.52
CA TRP A 282 14.63 12.16 0.44
C TRP A 282 15.56 12.23 -0.77
N ALA A 283 15.77 11.09 -1.42
CA ALA A 283 16.51 11.00 -2.67
C ALA A 283 15.90 9.96 -3.61
N GLU A 284 15.91 10.30 -4.91
CA GLU A 284 15.42 9.45 -5.98
C GLU A 284 16.19 8.12 -6.00
N GLN A 285 15.47 7.00 -6.14
CA GLN A 285 16.03 5.69 -6.37
C GLN A 285 15.93 5.31 -7.86
N THR A 286 17.01 4.74 -8.39
CA THR A 286 17.00 4.18 -9.74
C THR A 286 16.22 2.86 -9.77
N LEU A 287 15.03 2.88 -10.36
CA LEU A 287 14.23 1.70 -10.63
C LEU A 287 14.80 0.88 -11.80
N ALA A 288 14.43 -0.41 -11.86
CA ALA A 288 14.61 -1.16 -13.09
C ALA A 288 13.66 -0.62 -14.16
N SER A 289 14.11 -0.67 -15.41
CA SER A 289 13.25 -0.38 -16.56
C SER A 289 12.02 -1.30 -16.51
N ALA A 290 10.84 -0.71 -16.73
CA ALA A 290 9.62 -1.47 -16.92
C ALA A 290 9.79 -2.50 -18.06
N PRO A 291 8.97 -3.56 -18.11
CA PRO A 291 9.06 -4.59 -19.14
C PRO A 291 9.17 -4.03 -20.56
N ALA A 292 9.96 -4.71 -21.40
CA ALA A 292 10.23 -4.25 -22.76
C ALA A 292 8.94 -4.05 -23.56
N GLY A 293 8.88 -2.94 -24.31
CA GLY A 293 7.68 -2.55 -25.06
C GLY A 293 6.61 -1.82 -24.23
N SER A 294 6.88 -1.55 -22.95
CA SER A 294 5.99 -0.71 -22.14
C SER A 294 5.97 0.75 -22.63
N THR A 295 4.78 1.35 -22.62
CA THR A 295 4.54 2.75 -23.00
C THR A 295 4.31 3.65 -21.79
N GLY A 296 4.01 3.05 -20.63
CA GLY A 296 3.99 3.72 -19.34
C GLY A 296 4.01 2.74 -18.18
N SER A 297 4.34 3.24 -16.98
CA SER A 297 4.38 2.44 -15.75
C SER A 297 4.09 3.27 -14.52
N ALA A 298 3.57 2.62 -13.47
CA ALA A 298 3.34 3.20 -12.16
C ALA A 298 3.59 2.16 -11.06
N LEU A 299 4.12 2.58 -9.92
CA LEU A 299 4.12 1.80 -8.69
C LEU A 299 3.12 2.44 -7.73
N ILE A 300 2.24 1.63 -7.13
CA ILE A 300 1.11 2.11 -6.33
C ILE A 300 1.34 1.80 -4.85
N GLY A 301 1.79 0.59 -4.54
CA GLY A 301 2.05 0.10 -3.19
C GLY A 301 3.50 -0.35 -3.01
N VAL A 302 4.03 -0.19 -1.80
CA VAL A 302 5.35 -0.70 -1.40
C VAL A 302 5.30 -1.23 0.02
N SER A 303 5.98 -2.35 0.27
CA SER A 303 6.17 -2.90 1.61
C SER A 303 7.63 -3.28 1.81
N CYS A 304 8.26 -2.66 2.82
CA CYS A 304 9.63 -2.92 3.20
C CYS A 304 9.67 -3.76 4.48
N THR A 305 10.49 -4.82 4.47
CA THR A 305 10.70 -5.66 5.65
C THR A 305 12.02 -5.38 6.35
N THR A 306 12.95 -4.75 5.62
CA THR A 306 14.18 -4.18 6.18
C THR A 306 14.44 -2.82 5.55
N SER A 307 15.43 -2.10 6.08
CA SER A 307 15.88 -0.83 5.48
C SER A 307 16.48 -1.00 4.07
N THR A 308 16.70 -2.22 3.58
CA THR A 308 17.30 -2.52 2.27
C THR A 308 16.51 -3.57 1.49
N THR A 309 15.30 -3.93 1.92
CA THR A 309 14.51 -4.99 1.28
C THR A 309 13.06 -4.55 1.20
N CYS A 310 12.62 -4.23 -0.02
CA CYS A 310 11.28 -3.78 -0.31
C CYS A 310 10.71 -4.51 -1.52
N ASN A 311 9.39 -4.73 -1.50
CA ASN A 311 8.62 -5.18 -2.64
C ASN A 311 7.64 -4.05 -3.00
N ALA A 312 7.65 -3.63 -4.26
CA ALA A 312 6.73 -2.64 -4.80
C ALA A 312 5.87 -3.26 -5.89
N VAL A 313 4.62 -2.83 -5.97
CA VAL A 313 3.62 -3.37 -6.90
C VAL A 313 2.90 -2.23 -7.61
N GLY A 314 2.47 -2.49 -8.84
CA GLY A 314 1.66 -1.56 -9.61
C GLY A 314 1.29 -2.13 -10.96
N TYR A 315 1.33 -1.28 -11.99
CA TYR A 315 1.02 -1.67 -13.35
C TYR A 315 1.93 -1.04 -14.39
N TYR A 316 2.03 -1.67 -15.56
CA TYR A 316 2.57 -1.05 -16.77
C TYR A 316 1.59 -1.17 -17.92
N ILE A 317 1.72 -0.32 -18.92
CA ILE A 317 0.94 -0.36 -20.15
C ILE A 317 1.79 -1.04 -21.22
N ASP A 318 1.32 -2.18 -21.76
CA ASP A 318 2.02 -2.90 -22.81
C ASP A 318 1.88 -2.20 -24.19
N SER A 319 2.57 -2.74 -25.21
CA SER A 319 2.54 -2.17 -26.57
C SER A 319 1.18 -2.27 -27.26
N ALA A 320 0.26 -3.10 -26.74
CA ALA A 320 -1.12 -3.19 -27.18
C ALA A 320 -2.05 -2.23 -26.42
N GLY A 321 -1.50 -1.41 -25.51
CA GLY A 321 -2.27 -0.47 -24.69
C GLY A 321 -2.96 -1.12 -23.49
N LYS A 322 -2.68 -2.38 -23.17
CA LYS A 322 -3.31 -3.09 -22.05
C LYS A 322 -2.53 -2.85 -20.76
N GLN A 323 -3.27 -2.62 -19.68
CA GLN A 323 -2.69 -2.45 -18.35
C GLN A 323 -2.39 -3.82 -17.74
N ARG A 324 -1.14 -4.07 -17.36
CA ARG A 324 -0.66 -5.33 -16.80
C ARG A 324 -0.13 -5.11 -15.39
N SER A 325 -0.49 -6.00 -14.48
CA SER A 325 0.15 -6.01 -13.16
C SER A 325 1.64 -6.30 -13.30
N TYR A 326 2.46 -5.69 -12.46
CA TYR A 326 3.87 -6.06 -12.29
C TYR A 326 4.36 -5.66 -10.91
N SER A 327 5.55 -6.17 -10.57
CA SER A 327 6.22 -5.85 -9.31
C SER A 327 7.69 -5.56 -9.54
N GLN A 328 8.28 -4.83 -8.60
CA GLN A 328 9.72 -4.69 -8.48
C GLN A 328 10.17 -5.02 -7.06
N THR A 329 11.34 -5.66 -6.93
CA THR A 329 11.96 -5.99 -5.65
C THR A 329 13.28 -5.28 -5.52
N TRP A 330 13.61 -4.80 -4.32
CA TRP A 330 14.78 -3.95 -4.10
C TRP A 330 15.93 -4.69 -3.40
N THR A 331 16.94 -5.10 -4.19
CA THR A 331 18.37 -5.29 -3.84
C THR A 331 19.23 -5.60 -5.11
N PRO A 332 19.53 -4.70 -6.07
CA PRO A 332 18.89 -3.43 -6.45
C PRO A 332 17.47 -3.64 -7.01
N TRP A 333 16.79 -2.58 -7.47
CA TRP A 333 15.47 -2.73 -8.08
C TRP A 333 15.53 -3.68 -9.28
N THR A 334 14.71 -4.72 -9.25
CA THR A 334 14.56 -5.70 -10.33
C THR A 334 13.10 -5.99 -10.57
N VAL A 335 12.71 -6.11 -11.85
CA VAL A 335 11.35 -6.50 -12.22
C VAL A 335 11.13 -7.97 -11.88
N VAL A 336 10.03 -8.26 -11.20
CA VAL A 336 9.58 -9.63 -10.95
C VAL A 336 8.20 -9.82 -11.58
N SER A 337 8.09 -10.88 -12.39
CA SER A 337 6.86 -11.23 -13.09
C SER A 337 5.73 -11.53 -12.11
N THR A 338 4.55 -11.00 -12.39
CA THR A 338 3.31 -11.28 -11.65
C THR A 338 2.37 -12.14 -12.51
N PRO A 339 1.58 -13.01 -11.88
CA PRO A 339 0.57 -13.78 -12.57
C PRO A 339 -0.55 -12.85 -13.03
N ASN A 340 -0.66 -12.68 -14.34
CA ASN A 340 -1.73 -11.95 -14.99
C ASN A 340 -2.75 -12.96 -15.53
N PRO A 341 -4.07 -12.75 -15.39
CA PRO A 341 -5.09 -13.63 -15.96
C PRO A 341 -4.90 -13.85 -17.48
N SER A 342 -5.43 -14.91 -18.07
CA SER A 342 -5.24 -15.14 -19.52
C SER A 342 -6.11 -14.25 -20.41
N VAL A 343 -7.27 -13.79 -19.90
CA VAL A 343 -8.25 -12.99 -20.64
C VAL A 343 -8.64 -11.77 -19.80
N PHE A 344 -8.01 -10.63 -20.09
CA PHE A 344 -8.31 -9.36 -19.42
C PHE A 344 -7.83 -8.16 -20.26
N ASP A 345 -8.40 -6.98 -20.01
CA ASP A 345 -7.94 -5.71 -20.61
C ASP A 345 -7.08 -4.88 -19.67
N ALA A 346 -7.37 -4.92 -18.37
CA ALA A 346 -6.62 -4.20 -17.36
C ALA A 346 -6.44 -5.05 -16.09
N ALA A 347 -5.25 -5.06 -15.53
CA ALA A 347 -4.97 -5.59 -14.20
C ALA A 347 -4.04 -4.64 -13.46
N ALA A 348 -4.33 -4.40 -12.19
CA ALA A 348 -3.51 -3.59 -11.30
C ALA A 348 -3.42 -4.26 -9.94
N VAL A 349 -2.29 -4.09 -9.27
CA VAL A 349 -2.07 -4.43 -7.87
C VAL A 349 -1.80 -3.13 -7.13
N ASN A 350 -2.72 -2.78 -6.23
CA ASN A 350 -2.81 -1.48 -5.56
C ASN A 350 -2.13 -1.52 -4.19
N GLY A 351 -2.46 -2.54 -3.40
CA GLY A 351 -1.96 -2.72 -2.05
C GLY A 351 -0.96 -3.87 -1.97
N ILE A 352 0.04 -3.75 -1.09
CA ILE A 352 0.95 -4.85 -0.72
C ILE A 352 1.25 -4.81 0.77
N SER A 353 1.30 -5.99 1.38
CA SER A 353 1.83 -6.16 2.74
C SER A 353 2.73 -7.38 2.80
N CYS A 354 3.96 -7.16 3.26
CA CYS A 354 4.97 -8.20 3.45
C CYS A 354 5.23 -8.44 4.94
N THR A 355 5.26 -9.70 5.35
CA THR A 355 5.69 -10.12 6.69
C THR A 355 7.13 -10.63 6.71
N SER A 356 7.69 -10.95 5.53
CA SER A 356 9.12 -11.18 5.32
C SER A 356 9.53 -10.79 3.90
N SER A 357 10.82 -10.83 3.58
CA SER A 357 11.32 -10.57 2.23
C SER A 357 10.75 -11.50 1.16
N THR A 358 10.27 -12.68 1.56
CA THR A 358 9.70 -13.72 0.68
C THR A 358 8.31 -14.14 1.14
N ALA A 359 7.57 -13.28 1.84
CA ALA A 359 6.20 -13.55 2.24
C ALA A 359 5.39 -12.27 2.16
N CYS A 360 4.74 -12.08 1.02
CA CYS A 360 3.90 -10.91 0.76
C CYS A 360 2.54 -11.32 0.20
N ILE A 361 1.53 -10.50 0.49
CA ILE A 361 0.26 -10.50 -0.23
C ILE A 361 0.09 -9.15 -0.89
N SER A 362 -0.26 -9.16 -2.18
CA SER A 362 -0.71 -7.98 -2.90
C SER A 362 -2.15 -8.15 -3.34
N VAL A 363 -2.89 -7.05 -3.37
CA VAL A 363 -4.30 -7.02 -3.75
C VAL A 363 -4.56 -5.92 -4.77
N GLY A 364 -5.62 -6.07 -5.54
CA GLY A 364 -5.96 -5.15 -6.62
C GLY A 364 -7.23 -5.55 -7.34
N TYR A 365 -7.25 -5.34 -8.65
CA TYR A 365 -8.37 -5.71 -9.50
C TYR A 365 -7.89 -6.16 -10.89
N PHE A 366 -8.78 -6.83 -11.62
CA PHE A 366 -8.66 -7.03 -13.05
C PHE A 366 -10.02 -6.89 -13.75
N TYR A 367 -9.99 -6.51 -15.03
CA TYR A 367 -11.17 -6.38 -15.87
C TYR A 367 -11.28 -7.55 -16.84
N ASP A 368 -12.25 -8.43 -16.62
CA ASP A 368 -12.56 -9.57 -17.49
C ASP A 368 -13.42 -9.11 -18.67
N THR A 369 -12.85 -9.20 -19.87
CA THR A 369 -13.51 -8.82 -21.12
C THR A 369 -14.61 -9.78 -21.56
N SER A 370 -14.55 -11.03 -21.10
CA SER A 370 -15.51 -12.07 -21.48
C SER A 370 -16.91 -11.74 -20.97
N PHE A 371 -16.97 -11.06 -19.82
CA PHE A 371 -18.21 -10.71 -19.14
C PHE A 371 -18.36 -9.20 -18.90
N SER A 372 -17.34 -8.39 -19.23
CA SER A 372 -17.27 -6.95 -18.93
C SER A 372 -17.42 -6.66 -17.44
N LEU A 373 -16.73 -7.47 -16.62
CA LEU A 373 -16.78 -7.43 -15.16
C LEU A 373 -15.44 -7.02 -14.57
N LEU A 374 -15.48 -6.30 -13.46
CA LEU A 374 -14.30 -5.98 -12.67
C LEU A 374 -14.26 -6.89 -11.43
N HIS A 375 -13.15 -7.60 -11.25
CA HIS A 375 -12.96 -8.64 -10.25
C HIS A 375 -11.80 -8.31 -9.31
N PRO A 376 -11.85 -8.74 -8.05
CA PRO A 376 -10.75 -8.57 -7.11
C PRO A 376 -9.59 -9.48 -7.53
N LEU A 377 -8.38 -8.94 -7.41
CA LEU A 377 -7.14 -9.67 -7.68
C LEU A 377 -6.37 -9.81 -6.37
N ALA A 378 -5.83 -10.99 -6.10
CA ALA A 378 -4.77 -11.15 -5.11
C ALA A 378 -3.64 -12.03 -5.64
N GLN A 379 -2.44 -11.77 -5.12
CA GLN A 379 -1.23 -12.52 -5.47
C GLN A 379 -0.42 -12.74 -4.19
N ARG A 380 0.25 -13.89 -4.11
CA ARG A 380 1.12 -14.24 -3.00
C ARG A 380 2.55 -14.43 -3.48
N TYR A 381 3.49 -13.79 -2.78
CA TYR A 381 4.92 -13.95 -2.98
C TYR A 381 5.46 -14.95 -1.96
N SER A 382 6.05 -16.05 -2.43
CA SER A 382 6.69 -17.08 -1.57
C SER A 382 7.80 -17.86 -2.24
#